data_AF-A0A0V8DN34-F1
#
_entry.id   AF-A0A0V8DN34-F1
#
_cell.length_a   1.000
_cell.length_b   1.000
_cell.length_c   1.000
_cell.angle_alpha   90.00
_cell.angle_beta   90.00
_cell.angle_gamma   90.00
#
_symmetry.space_group_name_H-M   'P 1'
#
loop_
_entity.id
_entity.type
_entity.pdbx_description
1 polymer ?
#
loop_
_entity_poly.entity_id
_entity_poly.type
_entity_poly.pdbx_seq_one_letter_code
_entity_poly.pdbx_strand_id
1 'polypeptide(L)'
;MLHKQKDDFIKWFYDYLHISQVLMRVTIQLNMDRLEQRHFESTNDSSNQRRIIRINENTMSRDRNAADLNYQMMLLNLVIDDRKPYFENTQIKVRSNFETLMHDINEFTRKIHIEYDEKMKETDDAGCRSIMNEARKMARNTMEAIEKSSHEMGEQVKHDIQALEDEVEHYFKK
;
A
#
# COMPACT_ATOMS: atom_id res chain seq x y z
N MET A 1 -22.49 0.87 23.29
CA MET A 1 -21.15 0.23 23.28
C MET A 1 -20.85 -0.37 21.90
N LEU A 2 -21.78 -1.10 21.27
CA LEU A 2 -21.64 -1.62 19.88
C LEU A 2 -21.49 -0.54 18.80
N HIS A 3 -22.31 0.52 18.80
CA HIS A 3 -22.19 1.61 17.84
C HIS A 3 -20.82 2.30 17.89
N LYS A 4 -20.29 2.55 19.09
CA LYS A 4 -18.95 3.14 19.27
C LYS A 4 -17.84 2.26 18.67
N GLN A 5 -17.90 0.94 18.89
CA GLN A 5 -16.92 0.02 18.34
C GLN A 5 -16.96 -0.02 16.81
N LYS A 6 -18.16 -0.01 16.23
CA LYS A 6 -18.35 0.11 14.78
C LYS A 6 -17.74 1.41 14.26
N ASP A 7 -18.03 2.54 14.89
CA ASP A 7 -17.52 3.86 14.48
C ASP A 7 -15.98 3.94 14.60
N ASP A 8 -15.42 3.43 15.69
CA ASP A 8 -13.97 3.35 15.93
C ASP A 8 -13.29 2.46 14.87
N PHE A 9 -13.89 1.31 14.53
CA PHE A 9 -13.39 0.43 13.49
C PHE A 9 -13.47 1.06 12.09
N ILE A 10 -14.60 1.69 11.72
CA ILE A 10 -14.75 2.36 10.42
C ILE A 10 -13.69 3.45 10.25
N LYS A 11 -13.49 4.28 11.27
CA LYS A 11 -12.46 5.32 11.25
C LYS A 11 -11.06 4.71 11.05
N TRP A 12 -10.73 3.71 11.85
CA TRP A 12 -9.45 2.99 11.75
C TRP A 12 -9.25 2.39 10.35
N PHE A 13 -10.30 1.81 9.76
CA PHE A 13 -10.24 1.18 8.45
C PHE A 13 -9.96 2.19 7.33
N TYR A 14 -10.56 3.39 7.38
CA TYR A 14 -10.25 4.46 6.44
C TYR A 14 -8.82 4.98 6.60
N ASP A 15 -8.32 5.11 7.83
CA ASP A 15 -6.93 5.49 8.10
C ASP A 15 -5.97 4.44 7.53
N TYR A 16 -6.24 3.14 7.74
CA TYR A 16 -5.48 2.02 7.17
C TYR A 16 -5.46 2.06 5.63
N LEU A 17 -6.61 2.24 4.99
CA LEU A 17 -6.72 2.33 3.53
C LEU A 17 -5.95 3.53 2.98
N HIS A 18 -6.04 4.68 3.64
CA HIS A 18 -5.32 5.88 3.21
C HIS A 18 -3.80 5.67 3.28
N ILE A 19 -3.30 5.18 4.43
CA ILE A 19 -1.87 4.97 4.64
C ILE A 19 -1.32 3.91 3.66
N SER A 20 -2.06 2.82 3.42
CA SER A 20 -1.63 1.78 2.48
C SER A 20 -1.49 2.31 1.05
N GLN A 21 -2.45 3.12 0.57
CA GLN A 21 -2.41 3.76 -0.74
C GLN A 21 -1.24 4.75 -0.86
N VAL A 22 -1.01 5.57 0.17
CA VAL A 22 0.11 6.51 0.20
C VAL A 22 1.43 5.74 0.16
N LEU A 23 1.60 4.72 1.02
CA LEU A 23 2.81 3.90 1.09
C LEU A 23 3.16 3.27 -0.26
N MET A 24 2.17 2.68 -0.94
CA MET A 24 2.36 2.11 -2.26
C MET A 24 2.84 3.18 -3.27
N ARG A 25 2.14 4.31 -3.35
CA ARG A 25 2.46 5.38 -4.32
C ARG A 25 3.86 5.94 -4.12
N VAL A 26 4.23 6.25 -2.88
CA VAL A 26 5.56 6.81 -2.57
C VAL A 26 6.66 5.78 -2.81
N THR A 27 6.41 4.50 -2.51
CA THR A 27 7.36 3.41 -2.78
C THR A 27 7.62 3.25 -4.28
N ILE A 28 6.56 3.23 -5.08
CA ILE A 28 6.69 3.11 -6.54
C ILE A 28 7.47 4.30 -7.08
N GLN A 29 7.06 5.52 -6.73
CA GLN A 29 7.72 6.73 -7.22
C GLN A 29 9.19 6.80 -6.80
N LEU A 30 9.50 6.48 -5.54
CA LEU A 30 10.87 6.47 -5.02
C LEU A 30 11.78 5.53 -5.81
N ASN A 31 11.33 4.29 -6.03
CA ASN A 31 12.12 3.28 -6.74
C ASN A 31 12.29 3.62 -8.22
N MET A 32 11.25 4.15 -8.87
CA MET A 32 11.33 4.62 -10.25
C MET A 32 12.27 5.82 -10.39
N ASP A 33 12.14 6.84 -9.53
CA ASP A 33 13.04 8.00 -9.52
C ASP A 33 14.49 7.55 -9.27
N ARG A 34 14.74 6.62 -8.35
CA ARG A 34 16.10 6.07 -8.10
C ARG A 34 16.69 5.32 -9.30
N LEU A 35 15.87 4.57 -10.03
CA LEU A 35 16.30 3.86 -11.23
C LEU A 35 16.62 4.85 -12.36
N GLU A 36 15.76 5.86 -12.55
CA GLU A 36 16.00 6.91 -13.54
C GLU A 36 17.25 7.74 -13.21
N GLN A 37 17.46 8.05 -11.93
CA GLN A 37 18.63 8.80 -11.46
C GLN A 37 19.94 8.10 -11.79
N ARG A 38 19.98 6.77 -11.65
CA ARG A 38 21.19 5.97 -11.88
C ARG A 38 21.60 5.89 -13.35
N HIS A 39 20.63 5.77 -14.26
CA HIS A 39 20.90 5.37 -15.64
C HIS A 39 20.65 6.45 -16.70
N PHE A 40 20.03 7.57 -16.35
CA PHE A 40 19.66 8.61 -17.32
C PHE A 40 20.20 10.01 -17.01
N GLU A 41 21.09 10.17 -16.02
CA GLU A 41 21.51 11.51 -15.59
C GLU A 41 22.91 11.95 -16.03
N SER A 42 22.95 13.12 -16.69
CA SER A 42 24.08 14.04 -16.66
C SER A 42 23.94 14.99 -15.45
N THR A 43 25.08 15.37 -14.86
CA THR A 43 25.16 15.93 -13.49
C THR A 43 24.65 17.37 -13.32
N ASN A 44 24.27 18.07 -14.40
CA ASN A 44 24.03 19.53 -14.38
C ASN A 44 22.61 20.00 -14.76
N ASP A 45 21.62 19.10 -14.82
CA ASP A 45 20.29 19.46 -15.32
C ASP A 45 19.30 19.84 -14.19
N SER A 46 18.50 20.89 -14.38
CA SER A 46 17.45 21.33 -13.41
C SER A 46 16.38 20.25 -13.13
N SER A 47 16.24 19.30 -14.06
CA SER A 47 15.39 18.11 -13.91
C SER A 47 15.93 17.15 -12.85
N ASN A 48 17.25 16.97 -12.81
CA ASN A 48 17.95 16.11 -11.85
C ASN A 48 17.77 16.66 -10.42
N GLN A 49 17.99 17.96 -10.22
CA GLN A 49 17.80 18.58 -8.91
C GLN A 49 16.38 18.37 -8.35
N ARG A 50 15.36 18.49 -9.21
CA ARG A 50 13.96 18.19 -8.82
C ARG A 50 13.75 16.72 -8.47
N ARG A 51 14.42 15.80 -9.18
CA ARG A 51 14.37 14.36 -8.88
C ARG A 51 15.02 14.05 -7.53
N ILE A 52 16.19 14.62 -7.23
CA ILE A 52 16.87 14.44 -5.94
C ILE A 52 15.97 14.88 -4.78
N ILE A 53 15.31 16.04 -4.91
CA ILE A 53 14.36 16.52 -3.90
C ILE A 53 13.22 15.51 -3.69
N ARG A 54 12.59 15.04 -4.78
CA ARG A 54 11.53 14.02 -4.69
C ARG A 54 12.01 12.71 -4.07
N ILE A 55 13.22 12.24 -4.39
CA ILE A 55 13.79 11.03 -3.79
C ILE A 55 13.93 11.21 -2.27
N ASN A 56 14.40 12.37 -1.81
CA ASN A 56 14.55 12.64 -0.38
C ASN A 56 13.19 12.70 0.33
N GLU A 57 12.23 13.46 -0.24
CA GLU A 57 10.88 13.58 0.29
C GLU A 57 10.17 12.22 0.35
N ASN A 58 10.25 11.44 -0.74
CA ASN A 58 9.62 10.13 -0.83
C ASN A 58 10.32 9.07 0.04
N THR A 59 11.63 9.20 0.30
CA THR A 59 12.32 8.32 1.26
C THR A 59 11.75 8.52 2.66
N MET A 60 11.67 9.76 3.14
CA MET A 60 11.10 10.08 4.45
C MET A 60 9.62 9.70 4.55
N SER A 61 8.85 10.02 3.51
CA SER A 61 7.43 9.68 3.44
C SER A 61 7.20 8.18 3.46
N ARG A 62 7.98 7.40 2.70
CA ARG A 62 7.88 5.95 2.67
C ARG A 62 8.14 5.34 4.04
N ASP A 63 9.21 5.76 4.71
CA ASP A 63 9.57 5.19 6.01
C ASP A 63 8.53 5.51 7.09
N ARG A 64 8.00 6.73 7.08
CA ARG A 64 6.89 7.12 7.96
C ARG A 64 5.64 6.28 7.69
N ASN A 65 5.18 6.20 6.45
CA ASN A 65 3.97 5.46 6.12
C ASN A 65 4.11 3.95 6.37
N ALA A 66 5.31 3.37 6.20
CA ALA A 66 5.56 1.98 6.56
C ALA A 66 5.45 1.76 8.08
N ALA A 67 6.00 2.67 8.89
CA ALA A 67 5.86 2.62 10.34
C ALA A 67 4.40 2.81 10.79
N ASP A 68 3.71 3.80 10.23
CA ASP A 68 2.31 4.09 10.54
C ASP A 68 1.41 2.90 10.16
N LEU A 69 1.64 2.25 9.01
CA LEU A 69 0.86 1.09 8.59
C LEU A 69 1.08 -0.12 9.50
N ASN A 70 2.32 -0.38 9.91
CA ASN A 70 2.62 -1.42 10.90
C ASN A 70 1.93 -1.13 12.24
N TYR A 71 1.89 0.14 12.65
CA TYR A 71 1.19 0.56 13.85
C TYR A 71 -0.33 0.34 13.74
N GLN A 72 -0.94 0.58 12.57
CA GLN A 72 -2.35 0.25 12.35
C GLN A 72 -2.63 -1.24 12.61
N MET A 73 -1.74 -2.14 12.19
CA MET A 73 -1.90 -3.58 12.46
C MET A 73 -1.82 -3.94 13.95
N MET A 74 -1.08 -3.16 14.75
CA MET A 74 -1.10 -3.31 16.21
C MET A 74 -2.42 -2.82 16.80
N LEU A 75 -2.95 -1.70 16.28
CA LEU A 75 -4.22 -1.13 16.72
C LEU A 75 -5.45 -1.96 16.34
N LEU A 76 -5.37 -2.79 15.29
CA LEU A 76 -6.46 -3.65 14.83
C LEU A 76 -7.08 -4.47 15.97
N ASN A 77 -6.27 -4.99 16.88
CA ASN A 77 -6.70 -5.78 18.04
C ASN A 77 -7.37 -4.94 19.16
N LEU A 78 -7.26 -3.61 19.09
CA LEU A 78 -7.89 -2.70 20.04
C LEU A 78 -9.23 -2.18 19.51
N VAL A 79 -9.39 -2.09 18.19
CA VAL A 79 -10.62 -1.62 17.54
C VAL A 79 -11.62 -2.75 17.29
N ILE A 80 -11.13 -3.98 17.09
CA ILE A 80 -11.95 -5.19 17.03
C ILE A 80 -11.91 -5.89 18.39
N ASP A 81 -13.07 -6.22 18.94
CA ASP A 81 -13.21 -7.00 20.19
C ASP A 81 -13.32 -8.48 19.77
N ASP A 82 -12.24 -9.22 19.95
CA ASP A 82 -12.13 -10.64 19.55
C ASP A 82 -13.15 -11.55 20.26
N ARG A 83 -13.83 -11.06 21.32
CA ARG A 83 -14.93 -11.79 21.97
C ARG A 83 -16.22 -11.74 21.16
N LYS A 84 -16.24 -11.00 20.04
CA LYS A 84 -17.42 -10.78 19.21
C LYS A 84 -17.21 -11.36 17.81
N PRO A 85 -18.02 -12.34 17.40
CA PRO A 85 -17.75 -13.14 16.20
C PRO A 85 -17.93 -12.39 14.87
N TYR A 86 -18.64 -11.25 14.86
CA TYR A 86 -19.02 -10.54 13.63
C TYR A 86 -17.87 -9.84 12.89
N PHE A 87 -16.70 -9.66 13.50
CA PHE A 87 -15.51 -9.05 12.85
C PHE A 87 -14.32 -10.02 12.73
N GLU A 88 -14.47 -11.30 13.06
CA GLU A 88 -13.40 -12.29 12.97
C GLU A 88 -12.91 -12.43 11.51
N ASN A 89 -13.84 -12.58 10.57
CA ASN A 89 -13.54 -12.64 9.14
C ASN A 89 -12.91 -11.33 8.62
N THR A 90 -13.39 -10.19 9.09
CA THR A 90 -12.82 -8.88 8.77
C THR A 90 -11.36 -8.79 9.21
N GLN A 91 -11.06 -9.19 10.45
CA GLN A 91 -9.71 -9.12 11.00
C GLN A 91 -8.74 -10.01 10.21
N ILE A 92 -9.15 -11.23 9.87
CA ILE A 92 -8.38 -12.16 9.03
C ILE A 92 -8.12 -11.54 7.64
N LYS A 93 -9.16 -10.97 7.01
CA LYS A 93 -9.05 -10.40 5.67
C LYS A 93 -8.14 -9.17 5.64
N VAL A 94 -8.24 -8.30 6.64
CA VAL A 94 -7.39 -7.11 6.73
C VAL A 94 -5.93 -7.51 6.97
N ARG A 95 -5.66 -8.50 7.83
CA ARG A 95 -4.31 -9.04 8.02
C ARG A 95 -3.74 -9.64 6.74
N SER A 96 -4.53 -10.44 6.03
CA SER A 96 -4.14 -11.02 4.74
C SER A 96 -3.85 -9.93 3.70
N ASN A 97 -4.69 -8.89 3.61
CA ASN A 97 -4.47 -7.76 2.71
C ASN A 97 -3.18 -7.01 3.06
N PHE A 98 -2.90 -6.79 4.34
CA PHE A 98 -1.65 -6.19 4.80
C PHE A 98 -0.42 -7.02 4.39
N GLU A 99 -0.46 -8.34 4.59
CA GLU A 99 0.62 -9.24 4.19
C GLU A 99 0.86 -9.22 2.69
N THR A 100 -0.21 -9.28 1.88
CA THR A 100 -0.12 -9.16 0.41
C THR A 100 0.46 -7.82 -0.01
N LEU A 101 -0.01 -6.72 0.56
CA LEU A 101 0.50 -5.38 0.26
C LEU A 101 2.00 -5.27 0.55
N MET A 102 2.43 -5.73 1.72
CA MET A 102 3.84 -5.69 2.11
C MET A 102 4.68 -6.60 1.22
N HIS A 103 4.16 -7.77 0.83
CA HIS A 103 4.79 -8.66 -0.13
C HIS A 103 4.98 -7.97 -1.49
N ASP A 104 3.92 -7.42 -2.07
CA ASP A 104 3.94 -6.79 -3.39
C ASP A 104 4.88 -5.58 -3.43
N ILE A 105 4.88 -4.76 -2.38
CA ILE A 105 5.80 -3.62 -2.22
C ILE A 105 7.26 -4.08 -2.19
N ASN A 106 7.55 -5.13 -1.43
CA ASN A 106 8.90 -5.67 -1.29
C ASN A 106 9.35 -6.35 -2.60
N GLU A 107 8.46 -7.09 -3.26
CA GLU A 107 8.76 -7.73 -4.54
C GLU A 107 9.03 -6.69 -5.63
N PHE A 108 8.21 -5.63 -5.71
CA PHE A 108 8.43 -4.52 -6.63
C PHE A 108 9.79 -3.86 -6.40
N THR A 109 10.09 -3.50 -5.15
CA THR A 109 11.38 -2.89 -4.78
C THR A 109 12.56 -3.79 -5.15
N ARG A 110 12.43 -5.10 -4.90
CA ARG A 110 13.44 -6.10 -5.26
C ARG A 110 13.65 -6.18 -6.78
N LYS A 111 12.58 -6.25 -7.58
CA LYS A 111 12.68 -6.30 -9.04
C LYS A 111 13.34 -5.05 -9.61
N ILE A 112 13.00 -3.86 -9.09
CA ILE A 112 13.66 -2.61 -9.50
C ILE A 112 15.16 -2.65 -9.18
N HIS A 113 15.52 -3.00 -7.94
CA HIS A 113 16.91 -2.92 -7.49
C HIS A 113 17.83 -4.04 -7.98
N ILE A 114 17.30 -5.23 -8.23
CA ILE A 114 18.10 -6.38 -8.63
C ILE A 114 17.95 -6.62 -10.13
N GLU A 115 16.72 -6.72 -10.64
CA GLU A 115 16.52 -7.17 -12.01
C GLU A 115 16.72 -6.03 -13.01
N TYR A 116 16.05 -4.90 -12.79
CA TYR A 116 16.11 -3.78 -13.74
C TYR A 116 17.39 -2.98 -13.65
N ASP A 117 17.92 -2.76 -12.44
CA ASP A 117 19.22 -2.09 -12.28
C ASP A 117 20.36 -2.86 -12.95
N GLU A 118 20.42 -4.19 -12.79
CA GLU A 118 21.48 -5.01 -13.42
C GLU A 118 21.32 -5.07 -14.94
N LYS A 119 20.10 -5.28 -15.46
CA LYS A 119 19.85 -5.27 -16.91
C LYS A 119 20.26 -3.94 -17.55
N MET A 120 20.04 -2.81 -16.88
CA MET A 120 20.43 -1.50 -17.41
C MET A 120 21.95 -1.30 -17.46
N LYS A 121 22.72 -1.87 -16.53
CA LYS A 121 24.20 -1.80 -16.57
C LYS A 121 24.81 -2.47 -17.80
N GLU A 122 24.13 -3.48 -18.34
CA GLU A 122 24.61 -4.31 -19.45
C GLU A 122 24.10 -3.82 -20.82
N THR A 123 23.36 -2.71 -20.88
CA THR A 123 22.69 -2.25 -22.10
C THR A 123 23.03 -0.81 -22.47
N ASP A 124 22.81 -0.46 -23.73
CA ASP A 124 22.95 0.91 -24.21
C ASP A 124 21.74 1.78 -23.83
N ASP A 125 21.78 3.07 -24.18
CA ASP A 125 20.68 4.01 -23.88
C ASP A 125 19.32 3.55 -24.43
N ALA A 126 19.30 2.84 -25.57
CA ALA A 126 18.06 2.31 -26.15
C ALA A 126 17.52 1.14 -25.33
N GLY A 127 18.40 0.22 -24.90
CA GLY A 127 18.06 -0.86 -23.96
C GLY A 127 17.58 -0.32 -22.62
N CYS A 128 18.26 0.68 -22.04
CA CYS A 128 17.82 1.34 -20.82
C CYS A 128 16.41 1.92 -20.96
N ARG A 129 16.10 2.61 -22.06
CA ARG A 129 14.74 3.13 -22.33
C ARG A 129 13.70 2.01 -22.42
N SER A 130 14.03 0.87 -23.02
CA SER A 130 13.14 -0.29 -23.08
C SER A 130 12.86 -0.85 -21.69
N ILE A 131 13.89 -1.07 -20.88
CA ILE A 131 13.76 -1.59 -19.52
C ILE A 131 12.96 -0.62 -18.64
N MET A 132 13.13 0.70 -18.81
CA MET A 132 12.29 1.69 -18.12
C MET A 132 10.80 1.57 -18.47
N ASN A 133 10.47 1.27 -19.73
CA ASN A 133 9.08 1.06 -20.11
C ASN A 133 8.51 -0.22 -19.49
N GLU A 134 9.31 -1.27 -19.36
CA GLU A 134 8.93 -2.48 -18.63
C GLU A 134 8.70 -2.17 -17.14
N ALA A 135 9.62 -1.44 -16.50
CA ALA A 135 9.50 -1.02 -15.11
C ALA A 135 8.24 -0.17 -14.87
N ARG A 136 7.92 0.75 -15.78
CA ARG A 136 6.66 1.55 -15.74
C ARG A 136 5.43 0.67 -15.90
N LYS A 137 5.47 -0.35 -16.77
CA LYS A 137 4.37 -1.31 -16.91
C LYS A 137 4.18 -2.13 -15.64
N MET A 138 5.27 -2.61 -15.04
CA MET A 138 5.25 -3.31 -13.76
C MET A 138 4.66 -2.43 -12.65
N ALA A 139 5.11 -1.17 -12.54
CA ALA A 139 4.58 -0.22 -11.57
C ALA A 139 3.06 -0.03 -11.70
N ARG A 140 2.54 0.10 -12.92
CA ARG A 140 1.08 0.17 -13.16
C ARG A 140 0.37 -1.10 -12.73
N ASN A 141 0.88 -2.27 -13.14
CA ASN A 141 0.28 -3.55 -12.79
C ASN A 141 0.26 -3.78 -11.27
N THR A 142 1.34 -3.43 -10.55
CA THR A 142 1.42 -3.53 -9.09
C THR A 142 0.40 -2.59 -8.44
N MET A 143 0.26 -1.36 -8.95
CA MET A 143 -0.74 -0.42 -8.45
C MET A 143 -2.16 -0.94 -8.64
N GLU A 144 -2.49 -1.43 -9.83
CA GLU A 144 -3.81 -2.01 -10.15
C GLU A 144 -4.13 -3.24 -9.27
N ALA A 145 -3.15 -4.11 -9.02
CA ALA A 145 -3.32 -5.29 -8.18
C ALA A 145 -3.64 -4.91 -6.72
N ILE A 146 -2.92 -3.94 -6.17
CA ILE A 146 -3.14 -3.46 -4.80
C ILE A 146 -4.48 -2.73 -4.70
N GLU A 147 -4.80 -1.83 -5.64
CA GLU A 147 -6.09 -1.12 -5.65
C GLU A 147 -7.27 -2.08 -5.73
N LYS A 148 -7.17 -3.13 -6.55
CA LYS A 148 -8.16 -4.21 -6.62
C LYS A 148 -8.30 -4.94 -5.28
N SER A 149 -7.18 -5.33 -4.66
CA SER A 149 -7.17 -6.01 -3.36
C SER A 149 -7.81 -5.15 -2.25
N SER A 150 -7.50 -3.85 -2.22
CA SER A 150 -8.12 -2.90 -1.28
C SER A 150 -9.63 -2.74 -1.52
N HIS A 151 -10.07 -2.72 -2.78
CA HIS A 151 -11.49 -2.62 -3.11
C HIS A 151 -12.27 -3.89 -2.67
N GLU A 152 -11.75 -5.08 -2.99
CA GLU A 152 -12.35 -6.35 -2.57
C GLU A 152 -12.45 -6.46 -1.03
N MET A 153 -11.42 -6.02 -0.31
CA MET A 153 -11.46 -5.94 1.14
C MET A 153 -12.53 -4.95 1.64
N GLY A 154 -12.65 -3.79 1.01
CA GLY A 154 -13.65 -2.78 1.35
C GLY A 154 -15.10 -3.28 1.20
N GLU A 155 -15.41 -4.00 0.12
CA GLU A 155 -16.74 -4.59 -0.07
C GLU A 155 -17.06 -5.65 0.99
N GLN A 156 -16.09 -6.50 1.37
CA GLN A 156 -16.31 -7.47 2.44
C GLN A 156 -16.57 -6.79 3.79
N VAL A 157 -15.78 -5.77 4.13
CA VAL A 157 -15.96 -4.98 5.37
C VAL A 157 -17.37 -4.38 5.43
N LYS A 158 -17.88 -3.89 4.30
CA LYS A 158 -19.25 -3.37 4.21
C LYS A 158 -20.29 -4.45 4.51
N HIS A 159 -20.12 -5.67 3.98
CA HIS A 159 -20.99 -6.80 4.29
C HIS A 159 -20.96 -7.17 5.78
N ASP A 160 -19.77 -7.19 6.40
CA ASP A 160 -19.61 -7.53 7.82
C ASP A 160 -20.25 -6.47 8.73
N ILE A 161 -20.14 -5.18 8.36
CA ILE A 161 -20.84 -4.08 9.06
C ILE A 161 -22.36 -4.21 8.93
N GLN A 162 -22.88 -4.57 7.76
CA GLN A 162 -24.33 -4.77 7.58
C GLN A 162 -24.84 -5.92 8.45
N ALA A 163 -24.12 -7.05 8.48
CA ALA A 163 -24.48 -8.20 9.32
C ALA A 163 -24.54 -7.81 10.81
N LEU A 164 -23.61 -6.95 11.26
CA LEU A 164 -23.62 -6.40 12.61
C LEU A 164 -24.86 -5.54 12.89
N GLU A 165 -25.26 -4.69 11.94
CA GLU A 165 -26.45 -3.85 12.07
C GLU A 165 -27.72 -4.69 12.18
N ASP A 166 -27.86 -5.71 11.33
CA ASP A 166 -29.00 -6.61 11.31
C ASP A 166 -29.14 -7.39 12.63
N GLU A 167 -28.03 -7.87 13.20
CA GLU A 167 -28.01 -8.55 14.50
C GLU A 167 -28.42 -7.61 15.64
N VAL A 168 -27.87 -6.39 15.67
CA VAL A 168 -28.26 -5.37 16.65
C VAL A 168 -29.75 -5.08 16.57
N GLU A 169 -30.29 -4.90 15.36
CA GLU A 169 -31.70 -4.63 15.16
C GLU A 169 -32.59 -5.80 15.64
N HIS A 170 -32.15 -7.04 15.42
CA HIS A 170 -32.84 -8.23 15.93
C HIS A 170 -32.93 -8.26 17.46
N TYR A 171 -31.88 -7.85 18.17
CA TYR A 171 -31.87 -7.80 19.64
C TYR A 171 -32.75 -6.69 20.23
N PHE A 172 -32.95 -5.57 19.50
CA PHE A 172 -33.79 -4.44 19.97
C PHE A 172 -35.24 -4.49 19.49
N LYS A 173 -35.58 -5.40 18.56
CA LYS A 173 -36.97 -5.67 18.12
C LYS A 173 -37.69 -6.77 18.95
N LYS A 174 -37.02 -7.38 19.94
CA LYS A 174 -37.61 -8.28 20.94
C LYS A 174 -37.91 -7.52 22.23
#